data_AF-A0A7D5Z627-F1
#
_entry.id   AF-A0A7D5Z627-F1
#
_cell.length_a   1.000
_cell.length_b   1.000
_cell.length_c   1.000
_cell.angle_alpha   90.00
_cell.angle_beta   90.00
_cell.angle_gamma   90.00
#
_symmetry.space_group_name_H-M   'P 1'
#
loop_
_entity.id
_entity.type
_entity.pdbx_description
1 polymer ?
#
loop_
_entity_poly.entity_id
_entity_poly.type
_entity_poly.pdbx_seq_one_letter_code
_entity_poly.pdbx_strand_id
1 'polypeptide(L)'
;MSSYATSVKQLIRGLGSQNRQSAGPPSDKALVIGMSDTPGFGQSGSLPFAAIEVAMVGRVCSSLKMHLSRPELRRASVLDELRSCRIFHFAGHGTTHESEPSKCGLLLEDWQSSLLTVADVRDLNLETDPPFLCYLSACSTGANLASSKLPDEAINLVSAFRLAGFRHVVRTLWEVRDKSSNDAARVLYETVRKEGLTDSAILDY
;
A
#
# COMPACT_ATOMS: atom_id res chain seq x y z
N MET A 1 -15.90 31.38 20.60
CA MET A 1 -15.05 30.22 20.27
C MET A 1 -15.95 29.01 20.25
N SER A 2 -16.48 28.66 19.08
CA SER A 2 -17.55 27.65 18.96
C SER A 2 -16.96 26.27 18.71
N SER A 3 -17.28 25.33 19.60
CA SER A 3 -17.06 23.90 19.41
C SER A 3 -18.05 23.38 18.38
N TYR A 4 -17.57 22.66 17.35
CA TYR A 4 -18.41 21.78 16.54
C TYR A 4 -17.95 20.35 16.73
N ALA A 5 -18.84 19.59 17.34
CA ALA A 5 -18.68 18.19 17.68
C ALA A 5 -18.63 17.32 16.42
N THR A 6 -17.48 16.70 16.14
CA THR A 6 -17.39 15.60 15.18
C THR A 6 -17.69 14.28 15.90
N SER A 7 -18.98 13.98 15.95
CA SER A 7 -19.65 12.70 16.21
C SER A 7 -18.94 11.64 17.07
N VAL A 8 -19.53 11.39 18.25
CA VAL A 8 -19.28 10.27 19.19
C VAL A 8 -19.21 8.89 18.49
N LYS A 9 -19.76 8.72 17.27
CA LYS A 9 -19.60 7.50 16.46
C LYS A 9 -18.16 7.18 16.07
N GLN A 10 -17.27 8.17 15.96
CA GLN A 10 -15.85 7.93 15.68
C GLN A 10 -15.10 7.40 16.90
N LEU A 11 -15.50 7.81 18.12
CA LEU A 11 -14.90 7.33 19.36
C LEU A 11 -15.32 5.89 19.71
N ILE A 12 -16.56 5.51 19.40
CA ILE A 12 -17.05 4.13 19.63
C ILE A 12 -16.37 3.14 18.67
N ARG A 13 -16.02 3.55 17.44
CA ARG A 13 -15.24 2.72 16.52
C ARG A 13 -13.76 2.60 16.93
N GLY A 14 -13.18 3.64 17.52
CA GLY A 14 -11.79 3.62 18.01
C GLY A 14 -11.59 2.72 19.25
N LEU A 15 -12.61 2.59 20.11
CA LEU A 15 -12.53 1.79 21.33
C LEU A 15 -12.97 0.32 21.13
N GLY A 16 -13.79 0.02 20.12
CA GLY A 16 -14.24 -1.35 19.82
C GLY A 16 -13.22 -2.23 19.08
N SER A 17 -12.15 -1.64 18.52
CA SER A 17 -11.14 -2.37 17.75
C SER A 17 -9.92 -2.81 18.57
N GLN A 18 -9.81 -2.41 19.83
CA GLN A 18 -8.68 -2.76 20.70
C GLN A 18 -8.80 -4.16 21.34
N ASN A 19 -9.94 -4.86 21.17
CA ASN A 19 -10.18 -6.14 21.84
C ASN A 19 -10.89 -7.20 20.98
N ARG A 20 -10.83 -7.08 19.64
CA ARG A 20 -11.24 -8.20 18.77
C ARG A 20 -10.03 -9.10 18.55
N GLN A 21 -9.92 -10.13 19.38
CA GLN A 21 -9.08 -11.28 19.10
C GLN A 21 -9.50 -11.85 17.75
N SER A 22 -8.66 -11.71 16.73
CA SER A 22 -8.81 -12.39 15.44
C SER A 22 -8.97 -13.89 15.71
N ALA A 23 -9.89 -14.55 15.02
CA ALA A 23 -10.28 -15.95 15.24
C ALA A 23 -9.23 -17.00 14.79
N GLY A 24 -7.97 -16.59 14.64
CA GLY A 24 -6.84 -17.42 14.23
C GLY A 24 -5.53 -16.65 14.37
N PRO A 25 -4.37 -17.32 14.25
CA PRO A 25 -3.10 -16.61 14.17
C PRO A 25 -3.14 -15.65 12.97
N PRO A 26 -2.63 -14.42 13.11
CA PRO A 26 -2.59 -13.48 12.00
C PRO A 26 -1.80 -14.09 10.84
N SER A 27 -2.28 -13.88 9.61
CA SER A 27 -1.59 -14.34 8.40
C SER A 27 -0.10 -13.99 8.42
N ASP A 28 0.77 -14.91 8.04
CA ASP A 28 2.20 -14.67 7.89
C ASP A 28 2.57 -14.27 6.46
N LYS A 29 1.59 -14.00 5.60
CA LYS A 29 1.79 -13.73 4.18
C LYS A 29 2.18 -12.28 3.91
N ALA A 30 3.27 -12.08 3.19
CA ALA A 30 3.72 -10.80 2.67
C ALA A 30 3.63 -10.81 1.14
N LEU A 31 2.69 -10.03 0.60
CA LEU A 31 2.56 -9.79 -0.83
C LEU A 31 3.49 -8.64 -1.22
N VAL A 32 4.57 -8.96 -1.94
CA VAL A 32 5.61 -7.99 -2.30
C VAL A 32 5.70 -7.89 -3.82
N ILE A 33 5.25 -6.76 -4.36
CA ILE A 33 5.13 -6.49 -5.78
C ILE A 33 6.09 -5.39 -6.20
N GLY A 34 6.84 -5.63 -7.27
CA GLY A 34 7.76 -4.66 -7.86
C GLY A 34 7.57 -4.61 -9.37
N MET A 35 7.16 -3.45 -9.89
CA MET A 35 6.98 -3.16 -11.31
C MET A 35 8.20 -2.39 -11.82
N SER A 36 9.26 -3.11 -12.19
CA SER A 36 10.48 -2.48 -12.73
C SER A 36 10.33 -1.98 -14.16
N ASP A 37 9.41 -2.57 -14.92
CA ASP A 37 8.96 -2.05 -16.20
C ASP A 37 7.44 -2.08 -16.21
N THR A 38 6.82 -1.00 -16.66
CA THR A 38 5.36 -0.89 -16.77
C THR A 38 4.98 -0.85 -18.25
N PRO A 39 4.49 -1.96 -18.82
CA PRO A 39 4.18 -2.05 -20.25
C PRO A 39 3.24 -0.93 -20.69
N GLY A 40 3.48 -0.33 -21.85
CA GLY A 40 2.60 0.74 -22.37
C GLY A 40 2.76 2.11 -21.69
N PHE A 41 3.65 2.26 -20.70
CA PHE A 41 3.92 3.54 -20.02
C PHE A 41 5.09 4.33 -20.64
N GLY A 42 5.49 3.97 -21.87
CA GLY A 42 6.54 4.63 -22.64
C GLY A 42 7.91 4.65 -21.93
N GLN A 43 8.77 5.62 -22.30
CA GLN A 43 10.11 5.76 -21.71
C GLN A 43 10.09 6.06 -20.20
N SER A 44 8.93 6.48 -19.67
CA SER A 44 8.74 6.73 -18.24
C SER A 44 8.41 5.49 -17.42
N GLY A 45 8.14 4.34 -18.05
CA GLY A 45 7.70 3.12 -17.37
C GLY A 45 8.79 2.34 -16.63
N SER A 46 10.07 2.69 -16.85
CA SER A 46 11.18 2.00 -16.20
C SER A 46 11.45 2.54 -14.80
N LEU A 47 11.42 1.63 -13.82
CA LEU A 47 11.73 1.86 -12.41
C LEU A 47 12.79 0.84 -11.95
N PRO A 48 14.08 1.07 -12.27
CA PRO A 48 15.14 0.10 -12.01
C PRO A 48 15.33 -0.20 -10.52
N PHE A 49 14.97 0.73 -9.64
CA PHE A 49 15.08 0.56 -8.21
C PHE A 49 13.93 -0.24 -7.60
N ALA A 50 12.80 -0.45 -8.29
CA ALA A 50 11.68 -1.24 -7.78
C ALA A 50 12.12 -2.69 -7.47
N ALA A 51 12.91 -3.31 -8.36
CA ALA A 51 13.48 -4.65 -8.13
C ALA A 51 14.41 -4.69 -6.91
N ILE A 52 15.19 -3.64 -6.69
CA ILE A 52 16.11 -3.52 -5.55
C ILE A 52 15.31 -3.39 -4.25
N GLU A 53 14.26 -2.57 -4.25
CA GLU A 53 13.35 -2.36 -3.12
C GLU A 53 12.71 -3.69 -2.69
N VAL A 54 12.06 -4.39 -3.62
CA VAL A 54 11.34 -5.64 -3.30
C VAL A 54 12.27 -6.79 -2.94
N ALA A 55 13.52 -6.77 -3.41
CA ALA A 55 14.53 -7.73 -2.97
C ALA A 55 14.96 -7.45 -1.52
N MET A 56 15.10 -6.17 -1.14
CA MET A 56 15.40 -5.77 0.23
C MET A 56 14.26 -6.10 1.19
N VAL A 57 13.03 -5.71 0.85
CA VAL A 57 11.83 -6.02 1.63
C VAL A 57 11.64 -7.52 1.75
N GLY A 58 11.86 -8.27 0.67
CA GLY A 58 11.85 -9.74 0.69
C GLY A 58 12.77 -10.32 1.77
N ARG A 59 14.02 -9.86 1.84
CA ARG A 59 14.97 -10.33 2.87
C ARG A 59 14.48 -10.06 4.30
N VAL A 60 13.88 -8.90 4.53
CA VAL A 60 13.35 -8.55 5.86
C VAL A 60 12.15 -9.42 6.21
N CYS A 61 11.18 -9.58 5.30
CA CYS A 61 10.02 -10.44 5.51
C CYS A 61 10.44 -11.90 5.79
N SER A 62 11.44 -12.44 5.07
CA SER A 62 11.99 -13.76 5.38
C SER A 62 12.59 -13.85 6.77
N SER A 63 13.28 -12.80 7.24
CA SER A 63 13.82 -12.75 8.61
C SER A 63 12.73 -12.72 9.69
N LEU A 64 11.56 -12.16 9.35
CA LEU A 64 10.35 -12.17 10.18
C LEU A 64 9.55 -13.48 10.06
N LYS A 65 10.08 -14.49 9.34
CA LYS A 65 9.42 -15.78 9.05
C LYS A 65 8.08 -15.62 8.30
N MET A 66 7.97 -14.58 7.48
CA MET A 66 6.79 -14.37 6.65
C MET A 66 6.87 -15.18 5.34
N HIS A 67 5.74 -15.69 4.89
CA HIS A 67 5.60 -16.31 3.58
C HIS A 67 5.54 -15.23 2.50
N LEU A 68 6.60 -15.12 1.70
CA LEU A 68 6.64 -14.21 0.57
C LEU A 68 5.79 -14.74 -0.58
N SER A 69 4.81 -13.94 -0.99
CA SER A 69 4.07 -14.19 -2.22
C SER A 69 4.47 -13.22 -3.33
N ARG A 70 4.64 -13.79 -4.52
CA ARG A 70 4.95 -13.10 -5.78
C ARG A 70 4.02 -13.66 -6.87
N PRO A 71 2.76 -13.20 -6.93
CA PRO A 71 1.83 -13.66 -7.97
C PRO A 71 2.23 -13.13 -9.34
N GLU A 72 1.52 -13.56 -10.36
CA GLU A 72 1.47 -12.83 -11.63
C GLU A 72 1.10 -11.37 -11.37
N LEU A 73 1.77 -10.45 -12.06
CA LEU A 73 1.61 -9.02 -11.88
C LEU A 73 0.38 -8.53 -12.65
N ARG A 74 -0.78 -9.14 -12.38
CA ARG A 74 -2.08 -8.86 -13.00
C ARG A 74 -3.13 -8.60 -11.95
N ARG A 75 -4.11 -7.75 -12.24
CA ARG A 75 -5.14 -7.33 -11.28
C ARG A 75 -5.81 -8.51 -10.57
N ALA A 76 -6.25 -9.53 -11.32
CA ALA A 76 -6.97 -10.66 -10.74
C ALA A 76 -6.12 -11.45 -9.72
N SER A 77 -4.89 -11.77 -10.09
CA SER A 77 -3.95 -12.52 -9.25
C SER A 77 -3.56 -11.73 -8.00
N VAL A 78 -3.36 -10.42 -8.13
CA VAL A 78 -3.05 -9.55 -6.99
C VAL A 78 -4.25 -9.43 -6.04
N LEU A 79 -5.48 -9.31 -6.55
CA LEU A 79 -6.68 -9.25 -5.72
C LEU A 79 -6.92 -10.54 -4.92
N ASP A 80 -6.63 -11.70 -5.51
CA ASP A 80 -6.74 -12.98 -4.80
C ASP A 80 -5.77 -13.06 -3.62
N GLU A 81 -4.54 -12.63 -3.85
CA GLU A 81 -3.48 -12.61 -2.86
C GLU A 81 -3.72 -11.61 -1.73
N LEU A 82 -4.29 -10.44 -2.06
CA LEU A 82 -4.62 -9.39 -1.10
C LEU A 82 -5.58 -9.85 0.01
N ARG A 83 -6.50 -10.78 -0.30
CA ARG A 83 -7.50 -11.31 0.66
C ARG A 83 -6.89 -11.98 1.89
N SER A 84 -5.66 -12.48 1.76
CA SER A 84 -4.98 -13.28 2.79
C SER A 84 -3.65 -12.69 3.22
N CYS A 85 -3.24 -11.52 2.69
CA CYS A 85 -1.97 -10.93 3.04
C CYS A 85 -2.04 -10.19 4.39
N ARG A 86 -0.94 -10.21 5.15
CA ARG A 86 -0.74 -9.35 6.31
C ARG A 86 0.03 -8.08 5.95
N ILE A 87 0.96 -8.20 5.00
CA ILE A 87 1.68 -7.07 4.43
C ILE A 87 1.41 -7.04 2.94
N PHE A 88 1.05 -5.87 2.43
CA PHE A 88 1.08 -5.54 1.03
C PHE A 88 2.16 -4.48 0.80
N HIS A 89 3.16 -4.80 0.00
CA HIS A 89 4.19 -3.85 -0.43
C HIS A 89 4.16 -3.74 -1.95
N PHE A 90 4.02 -2.52 -2.44
CA PHE A 90 4.01 -2.23 -3.87
C PHE A 90 5.07 -1.17 -4.19
N ALA A 91 5.98 -1.52 -5.11
CA ALA A 91 6.95 -0.62 -5.72
C ALA A 91 6.66 -0.47 -7.21
N GLY A 92 6.18 0.69 -7.66
CA GLY A 92 5.73 0.84 -9.05
C GLY A 92 5.09 2.19 -9.40
N HIS A 93 4.30 2.20 -10.47
CA HIS A 93 3.47 3.35 -10.84
C HIS A 93 2.05 3.22 -10.28
N GLY A 94 1.44 4.34 -9.94
CA GLY A 94 0.03 4.45 -9.60
C GLY A 94 -0.63 5.60 -10.35
N THR A 95 -1.95 5.57 -10.45
CA THR A 95 -2.77 6.65 -10.98
C THR A 95 -3.59 7.29 -9.88
N THR A 96 -3.82 8.59 -10.02
CA THR A 96 -4.66 9.39 -9.13
C THR A 96 -5.82 9.99 -9.93
N HIS A 97 -6.98 10.09 -9.28
CA HIS A 97 -8.19 10.65 -9.87
C HIS A 97 -8.79 11.64 -8.87
N GLU A 98 -8.71 12.93 -9.20
CA GLU A 98 -9.05 14.04 -8.29
C GLU A 98 -10.49 13.97 -7.78
N SER A 99 -11.45 13.76 -8.68
CA SER A 99 -12.88 13.77 -8.35
C SER A 99 -13.42 12.44 -7.82
N GLU A 100 -12.70 11.34 -8.02
CA GLU A 100 -13.17 9.99 -7.70
C GLU A 100 -12.03 9.14 -7.11
N PRO A 101 -11.76 9.29 -5.79
CA PRO A 101 -10.75 8.52 -5.05
C PRO A 101 -10.74 7.02 -5.30
N SER A 102 -11.93 6.43 -5.51
CA SER A 102 -12.09 4.99 -5.75
C SER A 102 -11.52 4.52 -7.08
N LYS A 103 -11.32 5.44 -8.05
CA LYS A 103 -10.69 5.17 -9.35
C LYS A 103 -9.17 5.30 -9.34
N CYS A 104 -8.58 5.80 -8.25
CA CYS A 104 -7.14 5.73 -8.05
C CYS A 104 -6.70 4.26 -8.05
N GLY A 105 -5.52 3.96 -8.60
CA GLY A 105 -5.09 2.58 -8.75
C GLY A 105 -3.60 2.39 -8.93
N LEU A 106 -3.18 1.13 -8.95
CA LEU A 106 -1.80 0.70 -9.14
C LEU A 106 -1.65 0.07 -10.52
N LEU A 107 -0.59 0.43 -11.24
CA LEU A 107 -0.33 -0.10 -12.58
C LEU A 107 0.39 -1.44 -12.44
N LEU A 108 -0.32 -2.49 -12.86
CA LEU A 108 0.18 -3.86 -13.05
C LEU A 108 0.36 -4.12 -14.54
N GLU A 109 0.81 -5.30 -14.97
CA GLU A 109 1.06 -5.62 -16.39
C GLU A 109 -0.18 -5.43 -17.29
N ASP A 110 -1.38 -5.64 -16.74
CA ASP A 110 -2.66 -5.55 -17.46
C ASP A 110 -3.38 -4.21 -17.30
N TRP A 111 -2.72 -3.18 -16.76
CA TRP A 111 -3.34 -1.92 -16.35
C TRP A 111 -4.13 -1.19 -17.45
N GLN A 112 -3.73 -1.32 -18.72
CA GLN A 112 -4.43 -0.69 -19.85
C GLN A 112 -5.83 -1.27 -20.07
N SER A 113 -6.05 -2.52 -19.64
CA SER A 113 -7.33 -3.23 -19.74
C SER A 113 -8.02 -3.41 -18.39
N SER A 114 -7.25 -3.41 -17.29
CA SER A 114 -7.65 -3.94 -16.00
C SER A 114 -6.80 -3.30 -14.89
N LEU A 115 -7.08 -2.03 -14.58
CA LEU A 115 -6.38 -1.29 -13.53
C LEU A 115 -6.76 -1.82 -12.14
N LEU A 116 -5.77 -2.10 -11.27
CA LEU A 116 -6.04 -2.42 -9.87
C LEU A 116 -6.44 -1.16 -9.11
N THR A 117 -7.73 -0.97 -8.87
CA THR A 117 -8.27 0.24 -8.24
C THR A 117 -8.48 0.09 -6.73
N VAL A 118 -8.60 1.22 -6.04
CA VAL A 118 -9.05 1.27 -4.65
C VAL A 118 -10.42 0.61 -4.48
N ALA A 119 -11.35 0.83 -5.43
CA ALA A 119 -12.66 0.20 -5.39
C ALA A 119 -12.53 -1.32 -5.30
N ASP A 120 -11.63 -1.91 -6.10
CA ASP A 120 -11.40 -3.36 -6.09
C ASP A 120 -10.93 -3.86 -4.73
N VAL A 121 -9.99 -3.14 -4.11
CA VAL A 121 -9.47 -3.49 -2.78
C VAL A 121 -10.54 -3.36 -1.71
N ARG A 122 -11.36 -2.31 -1.76
CA ARG A 122 -12.49 -2.11 -0.84
C ARG A 122 -13.52 -3.23 -0.97
N ASP A 123 -13.80 -3.66 -2.19
CA ASP A 123 -14.78 -4.71 -2.48
C ASP A 123 -14.29 -6.11 -2.04
N LEU A 124 -13.02 -6.26 -1.64
CA LEU A 124 -12.53 -7.46 -0.93
C LEU A 124 -13.08 -7.59 0.50
N ASN A 125 -13.65 -6.51 1.07
CA ASN A 125 -14.20 -6.47 2.42
C ASN A 125 -13.20 -6.93 3.50
N LEU A 126 -12.01 -6.33 3.49
CA LEU A 126 -10.91 -6.67 4.40
C LEU A 126 -11.19 -6.33 5.88
N GLU A 127 -12.35 -5.72 6.21
CA GLU A 127 -12.71 -5.32 7.57
C GLU A 127 -12.80 -6.49 8.57
N THR A 128 -13.00 -7.72 8.09
CA THR A 128 -13.09 -8.91 8.95
C THR A 128 -11.73 -9.38 9.47
N ASP A 129 -10.68 -9.25 8.67
CA ASP A 129 -9.29 -9.54 9.04
C ASP A 129 -8.37 -8.53 8.35
N PRO A 130 -8.25 -7.31 8.92
CA PRO A 130 -7.58 -6.21 8.24
C PRO A 130 -6.07 -6.50 8.11
N PRO A 131 -5.51 -6.44 6.89
CA PRO A 131 -4.06 -6.53 6.71
C PRO A 131 -3.36 -5.44 7.53
N PHE A 132 -2.21 -5.80 8.09
CA PHE A 132 -1.50 -4.95 9.03
C PHE A 132 -0.89 -3.72 8.36
N LEU A 133 -0.25 -3.89 7.19
CA LEU A 133 0.49 -2.81 6.53
C LEU A 133 0.29 -2.84 5.01
N CYS A 134 -0.06 -1.68 4.45
CA CYS A 134 0.09 -1.36 3.04
C CYS A 134 1.26 -0.36 2.90
N TYR A 135 2.32 -0.74 2.20
CA TYR A 135 3.43 0.14 1.85
C TYR A 135 3.41 0.42 0.35
N LEU A 136 3.23 1.68 -0.02
CA LEU A 136 3.14 2.15 -1.39
C LEU A 136 4.37 3.00 -1.72
N SER A 137 5.38 2.35 -2.30
CA SER A 137 6.44 3.03 -3.05
C SER A 137 5.91 3.25 -4.46
N ALA A 138 5.02 4.23 -4.62
CA ALA A 138 4.31 4.44 -5.88
C ALA A 138 4.45 5.88 -6.36
N CYS A 139 4.90 6.05 -7.61
CA CYS A 139 4.81 7.33 -8.31
C CYS A 139 3.35 7.53 -8.75
N SER A 140 2.66 8.54 -8.22
CA SER A 140 1.34 8.94 -8.74
C SER A 140 1.50 9.72 -10.04
N THR A 141 0.90 9.23 -11.12
CA THR A 141 0.64 10.03 -12.32
C THR A 141 -0.83 10.42 -12.35
N GLY A 142 -1.11 11.70 -12.20
CA GLY A 142 -2.45 12.25 -12.35
C GLY A 142 -3.02 11.96 -13.74
N ALA A 143 -4.35 11.90 -13.83
CA ALA A 143 -5.09 11.72 -15.09
C ALA A 143 -4.77 12.78 -16.17
N ASN A 144 -4.05 13.84 -15.83
CA ASN A 144 -3.44 14.77 -16.76
C ASN A 144 -1.92 14.56 -16.77
N LEU A 145 -1.39 14.06 -17.89
CA LEU A 145 0.02 13.77 -18.16
C LEU A 145 0.94 15.03 -18.12
N ALA A 146 0.50 16.15 -17.53
CA ALA A 146 1.14 17.45 -17.60
C ALA A 146 1.17 18.26 -16.28
N SER A 147 0.60 17.78 -15.17
CA SER A 147 0.54 18.59 -13.93
C SER A 147 1.44 18.05 -12.83
N SER A 148 2.40 18.89 -12.46
CA SER A 148 3.24 18.87 -11.27
C SER A 148 2.51 18.36 -10.02
N LYS A 149 3.16 17.39 -9.34
CA LYS A 149 2.88 16.82 -8.02
C LYS A 149 2.17 17.81 -7.07
N LEU A 150 0.88 17.63 -6.84
CA LEU A 150 0.17 18.29 -5.75
C LEU A 150 0.15 17.39 -4.49
N PRO A 151 0.35 17.96 -3.29
CA PRO A 151 0.25 17.22 -2.02
C PRO A 151 -1.09 16.53 -1.76
N ASP A 152 -2.16 16.93 -2.45
CA ASP A 152 -3.50 16.38 -2.29
C ASP A 152 -3.63 14.97 -2.90
N GLU A 153 -2.88 14.68 -3.96
CA GLU A 153 -2.87 13.38 -4.64
C GLU A 153 -2.21 12.28 -3.80
N ALA A 154 -1.04 12.61 -3.24
CA ALA A 154 -0.70 12.40 -1.82
C ALA A 154 -1.67 11.59 -0.94
N ILE A 155 -2.56 12.40 -0.41
CA ILE A 155 -3.48 12.10 0.68
C ILE A 155 -4.59 11.19 0.19
N ASN A 156 -4.96 11.31 -1.09
CA ASN A 156 -6.06 10.56 -1.67
C ASN A 156 -5.80 9.03 -1.68
N LEU A 157 -4.65 8.57 -2.17
CA LEU A 157 -4.35 7.13 -2.22
C LEU A 157 -4.18 6.50 -0.82
N VAL A 158 -3.53 7.21 0.11
CA VAL A 158 -3.34 6.73 1.48
C VAL A 158 -4.67 6.56 2.19
N SER A 159 -5.52 7.60 2.12
CA SER A 159 -6.86 7.59 2.71
C SER A 159 -7.72 6.49 2.09
N ALA A 160 -7.61 6.32 0.78
CA ALA A 160 -8.35 5.32 0.02
C ALA A 160 -8.00 3.88 0.41
N PHE A 161 -6.71 3.51 0.50
CA PHE A 161 -6.30 2.18 0.95
C PHE A 161 -6.61 1.93 2.43
N ARG A 162 -6.59 2.98 3.26
CA ARG A 162 -7.00 2.86 4.67
C ARG A 162 -8.49 2.59 4.78
N LEU A 163 -9.31 3.29 4.00
CA LEU A 163 -10.76 3.05 3.89
C LEU A 163 -11.09 1.68 3.28
N ALA A 164 -10.18 1.11 2.49
CA ALA A 164 -10.31 -0.24 1.96
C ALA A 164 -10.01 -1.35 3.00
N GLY A 165 -9.53 -1.01 4.20
CA GLY A 165 -9.44 -1.92 5.34
C GLY A 165 -8.02 -2.17 5.88
N PHE A 166 -6.98 -1.55 5.33
CA PHE A 166 -5.63 -1.66 5.89
C PHE A 166 -5.51 -0.92 7.23
N ARG A 167 -4.90 -1.56 8.24
CA ARG A 167 -4.66 -0.95 9.56
C ARG A 167 -3.70 0.24 9.44
N HIS A 168 -2.59 0.03 8.75
CA HIS A 168 -1.58 1.04 8.46
C HIS A 168 -1.35 1.18 6.97
N VAL A 169 -1.22 2.41 6.50
CA VAL A 169 -0.86 2.73 5.11
C VAL A 169 0.27 3.74 5.12
N VAL A 170 1.41 3.35 4.55
CA VAL A 170 2.57 4.22 4.37
C VAL A 170 2.78 4.42 2.88
N ARG A 171 2.97 5.66 2.46
CA ARG A 171 3.29 6.00 1.06
C ARG A 171 4.48 6.94 1.03
N THR A 172 5.43 6.69 0.15
CA THR A 172 6.53 7.63 -0.08
C THR A 172 6.07 8.79 -0.96
N LEU A 173 6.52 10.01 -0.66
CA LEU A 173 6.34 11.18 -1.54
C LEU A 173 7.42 11.25 -2.64
N TRP A 174 8.44 10.40 -2.51
CA TRP A 174 9.58 10.31 -3.39
C TRP A 174 9.28 9.38 -4.56
N GLU A 175 9.81 9.70 -5.73
CA GLU A 175 9.68 8.81 -6.87
C GLU A 175 10.49 7.54 -6.61
N VAL A 176 9.92 6.37 -6.93
CA VAL A 176 10.60 5.06 -6.96
C VAL A 176 11.81 5.05 -7.90
N ARG A 177 11.98 6.12 -8.69
CA ARG A 177 13.15 6.37 -9.53
C ARG A 177 14.40 6.77 -8.76
N ASP A 178 14.25 7.14 -7.48
CA ASP A 178 15.36 7.61 -6.66
C ASP A 178 15.81 6.55 -5.64
N LYS A 179 17.12 6.48 -5.44
CA LYS A 179 17.75 5.71 -4.36
C LYS A 179 17.14 6.05 -3.00
N SER A 180 16.69 7.29 -2.79
CA SER A 180 16.05 7.72 -1.55
C SER A 180 14.74 6.99 -1.23
N SER A 181 13.98 6.49 -2.22
CA SER A 181 12.77 5.69 -1.95
C SER A 181 13.11 4.34 -1.30
N ASN A 182 14.23 3.72 -1.73
CA ASN A 182 14.73 2.51 -1.09
C ASN A 182 15.15 2.73 0.35
N ASP A 183 15.70 3.91 0.67
CA ASP A 183 16.12 4.23 2.03
C ASP A 183 14.93 4.37 2.97
N ALA A 184 13.84 4.98 2.50
CA ALA A 184 12.58 5.08 3.23
C ALA A 184 12.01 3.67 3.55
N ALA A 185 11.87 2.81 2.54
CA ALA A 185 11.40 1.44 2.74
C ALA A 185 12.33 0.67 3.68
N ARG A 186 13.64 0.81 3.49
CA ARG A 186 14.65 0.16 4.33
C ARG A 186 14.51 0.56 5.79
N VAL A 187 14.36 1.85 6.10
CA VAL A 187 14.23 2.31 7.49
C VAL A 187 12.98 1.72 8.13
N LEU A 188 11.81 1.77 7.48
CA LEU A 188 10.59 1.18 8.03
C LEU A 188 10.75 -0.31 8.30
N TYR A 189 11.16 -1.08 7.28
CA TYR A 189 11.26 -2.53 7.41
C TYR A 189 12.34 -2.94 8.41
N GLU A 190 13.43 -2.18 8.55
CA GLU A 190 14.44 -2.40 9.59
C GLU A 190 13.90 -2.14 11.01
N THR A 191 13.06 -1.13 11.20
CA THR A 191 12.34 -0.91 12.47
C THR A 191 11.40 -2.06 12.76
N VAL A 192 10.58 -2.46 11.78
CA VAL A 192 9.67 -3.62 11.89
C VAL A 192 10.45 -4.91 12.17
N ARG A 193 11.66 -5.08 11.62
CA ARG A 193 12.52 -6.23 11.92
C ARG A 193 12.94 -6.28 13.40
N LYS A 194 13.24 -5.13 13.99
CA LYS A 194 13.74 -5.02 15.37
C LYS A 194 12.61 -5.09 16.39
N GLU A 195 11.49 -4.44 16.11
CA GLU A 195 10.40 -4.24 17.06
C GLU A 195 9.20 -5.17 16.80
N GLY A 196 9.18 -5.83 15.64
CA GLY A 196 8.06 -6.63 15.16
C GLY A 196 7.02 -5.81 14.39
N LEU A 197 5.99 -6.50 13.90
CA LEU A 197 4.82 -5.87 13.27
C LEU A 197 3.88 -5.32 14.35
N THR A 198 4.27 -4.22 14.97
CA THR A 198 3.55 -3.51 16.04
C THR A 198 3.14 -2.09 15.60
N ASP A 199 2.11 -1.53 16.23
CA ASP A 199 1.66 -0.17 15.87
C ASP A 199 2.73 0.89 16.14
N SER A 200 3.52 0.74 17.21
CA SER A 200 4.62 1.67 17.55
C SER A 200 5.68 1.70 16.46
N ALA A 201 6.08 0.54 15.96
CA ALA A 201 7.10 0.41 14.93
C ALA A 201 6.74 1.12 13.61
N ILE A 202 5.44 1.32 13.36
CA ILE A 202 4.94 2.05 12.18
C ILE A 202 4.76 3.55 12.47
N LEU A 203 4.40 3.94 13.70
CA LEU A 203 4.17 5.34 14.08
C LEU A 203 5.46 6.12 14.37
N ASP A 204 6.53 5.42 14.76
CA ASP A 204 7.86 6.01 15.05
C ASP A 204 8.72 6.17 13.79
N TYR A 205 8.18 5.83 12.61
CA TYR A 205 8.77 6.01 11.28
C TYR A 205 8.37 7.34 10.64
#